data_AF-A0A9D2D7X6-F1
#
_entry.id   AF-A0A9D2D7X6-F1
#
_cell.length_a   1.000
_cell.length_b   1.000
_cell.length_c   1.000
_cell.angle_alpha   90.00
_cell.angle_beta   90.00
_cell.angle_gamma   90.00
#
_symmetry.space_group_name_H-M   'P 1'
#
loop_
_entity.id
_entity.type
_entity.pdbx_description
1 polymer ?
#
loop_
_entity_poly.entity_id
_entity_poly.type
_entity_poly.pdbx_seq_one_letter_code
_entity_poly.pdbx_strand_id
1 'polypeptide(L)'
;MKKFCILFAVVLILIVAVAVTARPQGAETAYLRMHVRANSDAACDQAVKYEVKDAVVGMLMPVAASCTGREQAMERVEALLPAIEEEAERVLAENGFSYGARAQLRREEFPARVYEGVTLEAGVYDALIVELGEGAGANWWCVLYPPLCFSAEATGENIVYRSRIFEIIRGFFAD
;
A
#
# COMPACT_ATOMS: atom_id res chain seq x y z
N MET A 1 -52.47 -19.84 -1.03
CA MET A 1 -51.29 -20.72 -0.93
C MET A 1 -50.30 -20.50 -2.07
N LYS A 2 -50.63 -20.80 -3.35
CA LYS A 2 -49.70 -20.62 -4.49
C LYS A 2 -49.11 -19.20 -4.63
N LYS A 3 -49.93 -18.15 -4.44
CA LYS A 3 -49.48 -16.75 -4.48
C LYS A 3 -48.49 -16.38 -3.37
N PHE A 4 -48.63 -17.02 -2.20
CA PHE A 4 -47.71 -16.84 -1.07
C PHE A 4 -46.37 -17.55 -1.32
N CYS A 5 -46.40 -18.73 -1.96
CA CYS A 5 -45.18 -19.44 -2.37
C CYS A 5 -44.39 -18.68 -3.43
N ILE A 6 -45.07 -18.04 -4.39
CA ILE A 6 -44.43 -17.22 -5.43
C ILE A 6 -43.79 -15.98 -4.79
N LEU A 7 -44.50 -15.29 -3.89
CA LEU A 7 -43.96 -14.12 -3.20
C LEU A 7 -42.73 -14.48 -2.35
N PHE A 8 -42.78 -15.60 -1.63
CA PHE A 8 -41.66 -16.07 -0.81
C PHE A 8 -40.45 -16.44 -1.67
N ALA A 9 -40.66 -17.10 -2.82
CA ALA A 9 -39.59 -17.43 -3.75
C ALA A 9 -38.92 -16.17 -4.34
N VAL A 10 -39.69 -15.14 -4.70
CA VAL A 10 -39.15 -13.87 -5.21
C VAL A 10 -38.35 -13.13 -4.14
N VAL A 11 -38.84 -13.08 -2.91
CA VAL A 11 -38.11 -12.47 -1.78
C VAL A 11 -36.81 -13.24 -1.49
N LEU A 12 -36.85 -14.58 -1.52
CA LEU A 12 -35.67 -15.41 -1.34
C LEU A 12 -34.62 -15.16 -2.44
N ILE A 13 -35.06 -15.05 -3.71
CA ILE A 13 -34.19 -14.75 -4.84
C ILE A 13 -33.55 -13.36 -4.69
N LEU A 14 -34.32 -12.35 -4.24
CA LEU A 14 -33.80 -11.01 -3.98
C LEU A 14 -32.75 -11.01 -2.84
N ILE A 15 -33.01 -11.75 -1.75
CA ILE A 15 -32.06 -11.89 -0.64
C ILE A 15 -30.76 -12.57 -1.11
N VAL A 16 -30.87 -13.65 -1.89
CA VAL A 16 -29.70 -14.36 -2.44
C VAL A 16 -28.94 -13.46 -3.42
N ALA A 17 -29.62 -12.69 -4.27
CA ALA A 17 -28.97 -11.75 -5.18
C ALA A 17 -28.17 -10.68 -4.43
N VAL A 18 -28.73 -10.09 -3.37
CA VAL A 18 -28.03 -9.11 -2.50
C VAL A 18 -26.86 -9.77 -1.75
N ALA A 19 -27.01 -11.01 -1.28
CA ALA A 19 -25.92 -11.72 -0.61
C ALA A 19 -24.77 -12.09 -1.56
N VAL A 20 -25.06 -12.40 -2.83
CA VAL A 20 -24.06 -12.71 -3.85
C VAL A 20 -23.28 -11.45 -4.28
N THR A 21 -23.92 -10.28 -4.32
CA THR A 21 -23.23 -9.01 -4.59
C THR A 21 -22.49 -8.48 -3.36
N ALA A 22 -22.95 -8.78 -2.15
CA ALA A 22 -22.29 -8.47 -0.90
C ALA A 22 -21.13 -9.44 -0.58
N ARG A 23 -20.28 -9.75 -1.57
CA ARG A 23 -19.01 -10.41 -1.27
C ARG A 23 -18.22 -9.48 -0.36
N PRO A 24 -17.66 -9.97 0.77
CA PRO A 24 -16.73 -9.18 1.54
C PRO A 24 -15.60 -8.77 0.60
N GLN A 25 -15.47 -7.47 0.39
CA GLN A 25 -14.32 -6.88 -0.26
C GLN A 25 -13.08 -7.43 0.47
N GLY A 26 -12.26 -8.22 -0.24
CA GLY A 26 -11.06 -8.80 0.36
C GLY A 26 -10.21 -7.68 0.95
N ALA A 27 -9.50 -7.95 2.05
CA ALA A 27 -8.69 -6.95 2.75
C ALA A 27 -7.82 -6.12 1.78
N GLU A 28 -7.32 -6.73 0.70
CA GLU A 28 -6.58 -6.07 -0.39
C GLU A 28 -7.26 -4.83 -1.00
N THR A 29 -8.59 -4.85 -1.08
CA THR A 29 -9.39 -3.78 -1.69
C THR A 29 -9.71 -2.62 -0.74
N ALA A 30 -9.39 -2.76 0.55
CA ALA A 30 -9.57 -1.68 1.53
C ALA A 30 -8.33 -0.78 1.67
N TYR A 31 -7.17 -1.22 1.18
CA TYR A 31 -5.90 -0.53 1.36
C TYR A 31 -5.42 0.16 0.07
N LEU A 32 -4.85 1.36 0.22
CA LEU A 32 -3.95 1.93 -0.78
C LEU A 32 -2.52 1.76 -0.26
N ARG A 33 -1.71 0.98 -0.95
CA ARG A 33 -0.31 0.76 -0.56
C ARG A 33 0.60 1.79 -1.18
N MET A 34 1.83 1.86 -0.69
CA MET A 34 2.87 2.71 -1.27
C MET A 34 4.22 2.02 -1.20
N HIS A 35 5.07 2.29 -2.18
CA HIS A 35 6.50 2.11 -1.98
C HIS A 35 7.36 3.14 -2.71
N VAL A 36 8.58 3.31 -2.21
CA VAL A 36 9.63 4.10 -2.87
C VAL A 36 10.74 3.14 -3.27
N ARG A 37 11.14 3.15 -4.54
CA ARG A 37 12.23 2.33 -5.10
C ARG A 37 13.47 3.19 -5.29
N ALA A 38 14.58 2.78 -4.70
CA ALA A 38 15.86 3.45 -4.94
C ALA A 38 16.32 3.25 -6.39
N ASN A 39 17.18 4.15 -6.85
CA ASN A 39 17.87 4.01 -8.12
C ASN A 39 18.70 2.71 -8.18
N SER A 40 19.46 2.42 -7.13
CA SER A 40 20.23 1.17 -6.97
C SER A 40 20.35 0.73 -5.51
N ASP A 41 21.04 -0.39 -5.25
CA ASP A 41 21.37 -0.86 -3.90
C ASP A 41 22.64 -0.20 -3.31
N ALA A 42 23.23 0.79 -3.99
CA ALA A 42 24.31 1.57 -3.43
C ALA A 42 23.86 2.28 -2.15
N ALA A 43 24.76 2.37 -1.15
CA ALA A 43 24.43 2.96 0.15
C ALA A 43 23.90 4.41 0.04
N CYS A 44 24.42 5.19 -0.91
CA CYS A 44 23.96 6.56 -1.17
C CYS A 44 22.51 6.60 -1.71
N ASP A 45 22.17 5.71 -2.65
CA ASP A 45 20.84 5.63 -3.25
C ASP A 45 19.80 5.12 -2.23
N GLN A 46 20.23 4.20 -1.37
CA GLN A 46 19.43 3.71 -0.25
C GLN A 46 19.18 4.79 0.79
N ALA A 47 20.19 5.61 1.12
CA ALA A 47 20.06 6.71 2.07
C ALA A 47 19.10 7.79 1.55
N VAL A 48 19.31 8.29 0.32
CA VAL A 48 18.46 9.35 -0.24
C VAL A 48 17.02 8.87 -0.46
N LYS A 49 16.80 7.58 -0.74
CA LYS A 49 15.45 6.99 -0.77
C LYS A 49 14.69 7.22 0.54
N TYR A 50 15.35 7.10 1.70
CA TYR A 50 14.69 7.31 2.99
C TYR A 50 14.33 8.78 3.21
N GLU A 51 15.17 9.72 2.76
CA GLU A 51 14.86 11.15 2.81
C GLU A 51 13.70 11.52 1.89
N VAL A 52 13.70 11.03 0.64
CA VAL A 52 12.59 11.21 -0.30
C VAL A 52 11.31 10.62 0.28
N LYS A 53 11.39 9.41 0.84
CA LYS A 53 10.27 8.76 1.51
C LYS A 53 9.71 9.64 2.62
N ASP A 54 10.54 10.16 3.52
CA ASP A 54 10.08 10.98 4.64
C ASP A 54 9.39 12.28 4.16
N ALA A 55 9.94 12.92 3.12
CA ALA A 55 9.34 14.10 2.50
C ALA A 55 7.97 13.81 1.87
N VAL A 56 7.89 12.78 1.02
CA VAL A 56 6.64 12.40 0.33
C VAL A 56 5.59 11.91 1.33
N VAL A 57 5.97 11.13 2.34
CA VAL A 57 5.07 10.70 3.42
C VAL A 57 4.56 11.93 4.18
N GLY A 58 5.43 12.87 4.54
CA GLY A 58 5.02 14.12 5.20
C GLY A 58 3.96 14.90 4.41
N MET A 59 4.13 14.99 3.09
CA MET A 59 3.16 15.62 2.18
C MET A 59 1.81 14.88 2.14
N LEU A 60 1.85 13.54 2.08
CA LEU A 60 0.67 12.72 1.85
C LEU A 60 -0.14 12.42 3.12
N MET A 61 0.47 12.53 4.30
CA MET A 61 -0.19 12.30 5.59
C MET A 61 -1.51 13.08 5.76
N PRO A 62 -1.56 14.42 5.63
CA PRO A 62 -2.80 15.17 5.80
C PRO A 62 -3.86 14.80 4.75
N VAL A 63 -3.43 14.41 3.55
CA VAL A 63 -4.32 13.97 2.47
C VAL A 63 -4.99 12.65 2.85
N ALA A 64 -4.20 11.65 3.22
CA ALA A 64 -4.68 10.34 3.64
C ALA A 64 -5.59 10.41 4.87
N ALA A 65 -5.23 11.24 5.87
CA ALA A 65 -6.02 11.44 7.09
C ALA A 65 -7.39 12.10 6.83
N SER A 66 -7.51 12.88 5.75
CA SER A 66 -8.78 13.53 5.36
C SER A 66 -9.71 12.64 4.53
N CYS A 67 -9.23 11.48 4.08
CA CYS A 67 -9.99 10.57 3.23
C CYS A 67 -10.90 9.65 4.05
N THR A 68 -12.05 9.33 3.48
CA THR A 68 -13.07 8.44 4.08
C THR A 68 -13.08 7.04 3.46
N GLY A 69 -12.35 6.86 2.35
CA GLY A 69 -12.21 5.59 1.65
C GLY A 69 -10.99 5.56 0.74
N ARG A 70 -10.63 4.35 0.31
CA ARG A 70 -9.48 4.09 -0.56
C ARG A 70 -9.64 4.77 -1.92
N GLU A 71 -10.84 4.75 -2.48
CA GLU A 71 -11.14 5.37 -3.78
C GLU A 71 -10.91 6.89 -3.74
N GLN A 72 -11.35 7.55 -2.66
CA GLN A 72 -11.08 8.98 -2.45
C GLN A 72 -9.59 9.24 -2.27
N ALA A 73 -8.88 8.38 -1.52
CA ALA A 73 -7.43 8.51 -1.36
C ALA A 73 -6.70 8.39 -2.71
N MET A 74 -7.09 7.44 -3.56
CA MET A 74 -6.54 7.29 -4.91
C MET A 74 -6.78 8.51 -5.77
N GLU A 75 -8.01 9.03 -5.84
CA GLU A 75 -8.33 10.24 -6.61
C GLU A 75 -7.47 11.44 -6.18
N ARG A 76 -7.32 11.62 -4.86
CA ARG A 76 -6.53 12.72 -4.30
C ARG A 76 -5.03 12.56 -4.57
N VAL A 77 -4.52 11.33 -4.48
CA VAL A 77 -3.12 11.03 -4.78
C VAL A 77 -2.83 11.16 -6.27
N GLU A 78 -3.74 10.73 -7.15
CA GLU A 78 -3.63 10.87 -8.61
C GLU A 78 -3.45 12.35 -8.99
N ALA A 79 -4.26 13.24 -8.40
CA ALA A 79 -4.14 14.68 -8.61
C ALA A 79 -2.83 15.28 -8.08
N LEU A 80 -2.15 14.59 -7.17
CA LEU A 80 -0.90 15.04 -6.55
C LEU A 80 0.35 14.39 -7.17
N LEU A 81 0.22 13.48 -8.14
CA LEU A 81 1.38 12.81 -8.75
C LEU A 81 2.47 13.78 -9.22
N PRO A 82 2.17 14.89 -9.92
CA PRO A 82 3.20 15.85 -10.31
C PRO A 82 3.91 16.52 -9.12
N ALA A 83 3.18 16.83 -8.06
CA ALA A 83 3.74 17.44 -6.85
C ALA A 83 4.60 16.45 -6.06
N ILE A 84 4.24 15.16 -6.08
CA ILE A 84 5.04 14.08 -5.48
C ILE A 84 6.36 13.92 -6.25
N GLU A 85 6.33 13.95 -7.57
CA GLU A 85 7.54 13.92 -8.42
C GLU A 85 8.42 15.14 -8.13
N GLU A 86 7.86 16.35 -8.12
CA GLU A 86 8.59 17.58 -7.83
C GLU A 86 9.26 17.55 -6.46
N GLU A 87 8.56 17.07 -5.42
CA GLU A 87 9.12 16.98 -4.07
C GLU A 87 10.24 15.93 -3.97
N ALA A 88 10.06 14.78 -4.63
CA ALA A 88 11.10 13.75 -4.70
C ALA A 88 12.34 14.28 -5.43
N GLU A 89 12.16 14.96 -6.56
CA GLU A 89 13.25 15.57 -7.33
C GLU A 89 13.96 16.68 -6.56
N ARG A 90 13.22 17.49 -5.79
CA ARG A 90 13.81 18.50 -4.90
C ARG A 90 14.77 17.88 -3.89
N VAL A 91 14.36 16.82 -3.20
CA VAL A 91 15.20 16.11 -2.23
C VAL A 91 16.41 15.46 -2.89
N LEU A 92 16.24 14.87 -4.08
CA LEU A 92 17.34 14.30 -4.86
C LEU A 92 18.37 15.38 -5.23
N ALA A 93 17.92 16.53 -5.72
CA ALA A 93 18.79 17.63 -6.11
C ALA A 93 19.55 18.24 -4.91
N GLU A 94 18.88 18.41 -3.76
CA GLU A 94 19.51 18.88 -2.51
C GLU A 94 20.62 17.92 -2.01
N ASN A 95 20.47 16.63 -2.29
CA ASN A 95 21.46 15.61 -1.97
C ASN A 95 22.51 15.37 -3.08
N GLY A 96 22.48 16.17 -4.15
CA GLY A 96 23.48 16.14 -5.23
C GLY A 96 23.28 15.05 -6.28
N PHE A 97 22.09 14.44 -6.35
CA PHE A 97 21.75 13.46 -7.39
C PHE A 97 21.23 14.15 -8.65
N SER A 98 21.58 13.60 -9.81
CA SER A 98 21.20 14.16 -11.12
C SER A 98 20.08 13.40 -11.83
N TYR A 99 19.62 12.28 -11.27
CA TYR A 99 18.48 11.53 -11.80
C TYR A 99 17.17 12.07 -11.22
N GLY A 100 16.07 11.90 -11.97
CA GLY A 100 14.74 12.34 -11.55
C GLY A 100 13.97 11.27 -10.77
N ALA A 101 12.69 11.55 -10.55
CA ALA A 101 11.75 10.63 -9.93
C ALA A 101 10.48 10.48 -10.77
N ARG A 102 9.80 9.35 -10.65
CA ARG A 102 8.52 9.09 -11.32
C ARG A 102 7.51 8.55 -10.32
N ALA A 103 6.32 9.14 -10.27
CA ALA A 103 5.22 8.72 -9.42
C ALA A 103 4.05 8.20 -10.27
N GLN A 104 3.46 7.08 -9.88
CA GLN A 104 2.28 6.53 -10.56
C GLN A 104 1.43 5.69 -9.64
N LEU A 105 0.13 5.66 -9.92
CA LEU A 105 -0.80 4.71 -9.32
C LEU A 105 -0.95 3.50 -10.25
N ARG A 106 -0.60 2.31 -9.76
CA ARG A 106 -0.85 1.06 -10.48
C ARG A 106 -1.12 -0.09 -9.53
N ARG A 107 -1.67 -1.17 -10.07
CA ARG A 107 -1.78 -2.43 -9.35
C ARG A 107 -0.44 -3.17 -9.40
N GLU A 108 0.04 -3.60 -8.24
CA GLU A 108 1.30 -4.32 -8.14
C GLU A 108 1.29 -5.38 -7.05
N GLU A 109 2.12 -6.39 -7.21
CA GLU A 109 2.31 -7.46 -6.23
C GLU A 109 3.15 -6.96 -5.05
N PHE A 110 2.60 -7.12 -3.84
CA PHE A 110 3.29 -6.80 -2.60
C PHE A 110 3.50 -8.08 -1.77
N PRO A 111 4.63 -8.19 -1.06
CA PRO A 111 4.82 -9.25 -0.09
C PRO A 111 3.90 -9.05 1.13
N ALA A 112 3.72 -10.15 1.87
CA ALA A 112 3.06 -10.10 3.17
C ALA A 112 3.84 -9.20 4.15
N ARG A 113 3.14 -8.35 4.89
CA ARG A 113 3.72 -7.41 5.86
C ARG A 113 2.81 -7.26 7.07
N VAL A 114 3.41 -7.08 8.24
CA VAL A 114 2.69 -6.79 9.48
C VAL A 114 2.92 -5.32 9.84
N TYR A 115 1.84 -4.61 10.12
CA TYR A 115 1.82 -3.23 10.61
C TYR A 115 0.97 -3.18 11.88
N GLU A 116 1.52 -2.78 13.01
CA GLU A 116 0.79 -2.57 14.29
C GLU A 116 -0.33 -3.59 14.60
N GLY A 117 -0.02 -4.88 14.52
CA GLY A 117 -0.98 -5.96 14.80
C GLY A 117 -1.95 -6.30 13.67
N VAL A 118 -1.86 -5.62 12.53
CA VAL A 118 -2.57 -5.93 11.28
C VAL A 118 -1.62 -6.63 10.31
N THR A 119 -1.99 -7.83 9.88
CA THR A 119 -1.28 -8.56 8.82
C THR A 119 -1.93 -8.26 7.47
N LEU A 120 -1.16 -7.69 6.54
CA LEU A 120 -1.51 -7.61 5.13
C LEU A 120 -0.84 -8.78 4.42
N GLU A 121 -1.65 -9.67 3.83
CA GLU A 121 -1.17 -10.84 3.10
C GLU A 121 -0.46 -10.44 1.80
N ALA A 122 0.31 -11.37 1.23
CA ALA A 122 0.88 -11.18 -0.11
C ALA A 122 -0.24 -11.17 -1.15
N GLY A 123 -0.17 -10.25 -2.12
CA GLY A 123 -1.26 -10.06 -3.09
C GLY A 123 -1.08 -8.85 -3.99
N VAL A 124 -2.06 -8.59 -4.85
CA VAL A 124 -2.02 -7.49 -5.83
C VAL A 124 -2.89 -6.32 -5.36
N TYR A 125 -2.22 -5.24 -4.95
CA TYR A 125 -2.85 -4.06 -4.35
C TYR A 125 -2.81 -2.88 -5.31
N ASP A 126 -3.77 -1.97 -5.18
CA ASP A 126 -3.61 -0.62 -5.70
C ASP A 126 -2.53 0.10 -4.88
N ALA A 127 -1.57 0.71 -5.56
CA ALA A 127 -0.42 1.32 -4.92
C ALA A 127 0.09 2.57 -5.60
N LEU A 128 0.54 3.52 -4.78
CA LEU A 128 1.41 4.61 -5.20
C LEU A 128 2.84 4.10 -5.29
N ILE A 129 3.47 4.28 -6.45
CA ILE A 129 4.83 3.86 -6.71
C ILE A 129 5.66 5.07 -7.06
N VAL A 130 6.70 5.31 -6.26
CA VAL A 130 7.70 6.36 -6.50
C VAL A 130 9.01 5.68 -6.89
N GLU A 131 9.38 5.76 -8.16
CA GLU A 131 10.60 5.21 -8.72
C GLU A 131 11.66 6.32 -8.82
N LEU A 132 12.80 6.16 -8.15
CA LEU A 132 13.93 7.09 -8.23
C LEU A 132 14.91 6.59 -9.28
N GLY A 133 15.28 7.42 -10.25
CA GLY A 133 16.16 7.03 -11.35
C GLY A 133 15.68 5.77 -12.07
N GLU A 134 16.49 4.72 -12.13
CA GLU A 134 16.13 3.44 -12.76
C GLU A 134 15.18 2.57 -11.91
N GLY A 135 15.01 2.88 -10.62
CA GLY A 135 14.15 2.12 -9.71
C GLY A 135 14.59 0.67 -9.49
N ALA A 136 15.89 0.35 -9.69
CA ALA A 136 16.43 -1.00 -9.63
C ALA A 136 16.87 -1.44 -8.22
N GLY A 137 16.87 -0.52 -7.25
CA GLY A 137 17.29 -0.78 -5.87
C GLY A 137 16.17 -1.26 -4.95
N ALA A 138 16.54 -1.52 -3.69
CA ALA A 138 15.62 -2.03 -2.69
C ALA A 138 14.47 -1.07 -2.36
N ASN A 139 13.29 -1.66 -2.16
CA ASN A 139 12.04 -0.96 -1.92
C ASN A 139 11.84 -0.62 -0.43
N TRP A 140 11.28 0.55 -0.15
CA TRP A 140 10.62 0.83 1.12
C TRP A 140 9.11 0.68 0.97
N TRP A 141 8.47 -0.16 1.79
CA TRP A 141 7.05 -0.53 1.67
C TRP A 141 6.20 0.11 2.76
N CYS A 142 4.96 0.50 2.42
CA CYS A 142 4.03 1.04 3.39
C CYS A 142 2.54 0.96 2.98
N VAL A 143 1.64 1.42 3.85
CA VAL A 143 0.19 1.53 3.65
C VAL A 143 -0.24 2.99 3.80
N LEU A 144 -0.54 3.62 2.67
CA LEU A 144 -0.93 5.02 2.59
C LEU A 144 -2.36 5.25 3.09
N TYR A 145 -3.30 4.36 2.74
CA TYR A 145 -4.68 4.42 3.24
C TYR A 145 -5.16 3.03 3.72
N PRO A 146 -5.85 2.94 4.87
CA PRO A 146 -5.78 3.91 5.98
C PRO A 146 -4.33 4.26 6.35
N PRO A 147 -4.09 5.43 6.94
CA PRO A 147 -2.75 5.96 7.17
C PRO A 147 -1.97 5.16 8.24
N LEU A 148 -1.45 3.98 7.90
CA LEU A 148 -0.62 3.17 8.81
C LEU A 148 0.87 3.56 8.74
N CYS A 149 1.29 4.32 7.73
CA CYS A 149 2.66 4.84 7.61
C CYS A 149 3.04 5.88 8.66
N PHE A 150 2.08 6.37 9.44
CA PHE A 150 2.17 7.65 10.13
C PHE A 150 2.13 7.51 11.65
N SER A 151 2.07 6.29 12.16
CA SER A 151 2.36 6.01 13.56
C SER A 151 3.88 5.99 13.78
N ALA A 152 4.31 6.45 14.96
CA ALA A 152 5.69 6.89 15.26
C ALA A 152 6.80 5.82 15.14
N GLU A 153 6.48 4.59 14.70
CA GLU A 153 7.42 3.46 14.61
C GLU A 153 7.66 2.97 13.17
N ALA A 154 7.10 3.63 12.14
CA ALA A 154 7.36 3.31 10.73
C ALA A 154 8.79 3.69 10.25
N THR A 155 9.68 4.03 11.17
CA THR A 155 11.14 4.19 10.99
C THR A 155 11.85 2.84 11.04
N GLY A 156 11.45 1.86 10.23
CA GLY A 156 12.27 0.70 9.86
C GLY A 156 12.73 -0.28 10.98
N GLU A 157 12.56 0.04 12.26
CA GLU A 157 13.07 -0.78 13.37
C GLU A 157 12.10 -1.89 13.80
N ASN A 158 10.82 -1.80 13.43
CA ASN A 158 9.77 -2.77 13.81
C ASN A 158 9.08 -3.47 12.62
N ILE A 159 9.72 -3.59 11.46
CA ILE A 159 9.16 -4.35 10.33
C ILE A 159 9.56 -5.84 10.44
N VAL A 160 8.70 -6.67 11.02
CA VAL A 160 8.91 -8.12 11.09
C VAL A 160 8.53 -8.78 9.75
N TYR A 161 9.51 -9.34 9.05
CA TYR A 161 9.27 -10.13 7.83
C TYR A 161 8.81 -11.54 8.20
N ARG A 162 7.62 -11.95 7.74
CA ARG A 162 7.13 -13.33 7.88
C ARG A 162 7.39 -14.12 6.59
N SER A 163 8.24 -15.13 6.69
CA SER A 163 8.49 -16.10 5.62
C SER A 163 7.77 -17.41 5.94
N ARG A 164 6.99 -17.94 4.99
CA ARG A 164 6.38 -19.26 5.15
C ARG A 164 7.41 -20.37 5.33
N ILE A 165 8.59 -20.22 4.72
CA ILE A 165 9.71 -21.16 4.93
C ILE A 165 10.18 -21.10 6.37
N PHE A 166 10.35 -19.89 6.93
CA PHE A 166 10.76 -19.70 8.31
C PHE A 166 9.73 -20.27 9.30
N GLU A 167 8.44 -20.10 9.02
CA GLU A 167 7.36 -20.67 9.84
C GLU A 167 7.34 -22.20 9.82
N ILE A 168 7.53 -22.81 8.65
CA ILE A 168 7.61 -24.27 8.51
C ILE A 168 8.83 -24.82 9.25
N ILE A 169 9.99 -24.18 9.07
CA ILE A 169 11.23 -24.54 9.79
C ILE A 169 11.00 -24.47 11.29
N ARG A 170 10.45 -23.36 11.79
CA ARG A 170 10.19 -23.21 13.22
C ARG A 170 9.20 -24.25 13.75
N GLY A 171 8.17 -24.59 12.98
CA GLY A 171 7.24 -25.67 13.34
C GLY A 171 7.89 -27.06 13.33
N PHE A 172 8.94 -27.26 12.54
CA PHE A 172 9.65 -28.55 12.44
C PHE A 172 10.71 -28.75 13.54
N PHE A 173 11.27 -27.67 14.10
CA PHE A 173 12.30 -27.70 15.14
C PHE A 173 11.78 -27.30 16.54
N ALA A 174 10.46 -27.15 16.70
CA ALA A 174 9.84 -26.86 18.00
C ALA A 174 9.40 -28.11 18.78
N ASP A 175 9.71 -29.31 18.27
CA ASP A 175 9.53 -30.60 18.95
C ASP A 175 10.88 -31.17 19.45
#